data_AF-A0A7V6TY86-F1
#
_entry.id   AF-A0A7V6TY86-F1
#
_cell.length_a   1.000
_cell.length_b   1.000
_cell.length_c   1.000
_cell.angle_alpha   90.00
_cell.angle_beta   90.00
_cell.angle_gamma   90.00
#
_symmetry.space_group_name_H-M   'P 1'
#
loop_
_entity.id
_entity.type
_entity.pdbx_description
1 polymer ?
#
loop_
_entity_poly.entity_id
_entity_poly.type
_entity_poly.pdbx_seq_one_letter_code
_entity_poly.pdbx_strand_id
1 'polypeptide(L)'
;KLWEVKKSWEPVFTFGSFEPLLGPIILDDYAPDWIISGGETDQGSHKARHANPDWFRELQRKSKALGRAFFMKQMSRKAEIPADLMVREYPMARAK
;
A
#
# COMPACT_ATOMS: atom_id res chain seq x y z
N LYS A 1 -13.05 -11.29 6.69
CA LYS A 1 -11.73 -10.79 6.24
C LYS A 1 -11.74 -10.58 4.72
N LEU A 2 -10.91 -9.71 4.15
CA LEU A 2 -10.95 -9.39 2.70
C LEU A 2 -10.79 -10.64 1.81
N TRP A 3 -9.96 -11.60 2.21
CA TRP A 3 -9.79 -12.86 1.47
C TRP A 3 -11.05 -13.73 1.45
N GLU A 4 -11.88 -13.71 2.51
CA GLU A 4 -13.15 -14.45 2.54
C GLU A 4 -14.15 -13.83 1.56
N VAL A 5 -14.23 -12.50 1.54
CA VAL A 5 -15.07 -11.78 0.56
C VAL A 5 -14.61 -12.11 -0.86
N LYS A 6 -13.30 -12.13 -1.09
CA LYS A 6 -12.74 -12.50 -2.39
C LYS A 6 -13.15 -13.90 -2.83
N LYS A 7 -13.20 -14.85 -1.89
CA LYS A 7 -13.62 -16.24 -2.14
C LYS A 7 -15.12 -16.38 -2.38
N SER A 8 -15.94 -15.59 -1.68
CA SER A 8 -17.40 -15.74 -1.70
C SER A 8 -18.11 -14.89 -2.76
N TRP A 9 -17.53 -13.76 -3.17
CA TRP A 9 -18.23 -12.74 -3.95
C TRP A 9 -17.51 -12.30 -5.21
N GLU A 10 -16.34 -12.87 -5.51
CA GLU A 10 -15.57 -12.61 -6.74
C GLU A 10 -15.46 -11.12 -7.13
N PRO A 11 -15.10 -10.22 -6.19
CA PRO A 11 -14.88 -8.83 -6.54
C PRO A 11 -13.74 -8.72 -7.57
N VAL A 12 -13.79 -7.68 -8.41
CA VAL A 12 -12.77 -7.44 -9.44
C VAL A 12 -11.37 -7.37 -8.82
N PHE A 13 -11.25 -6.75 -7.65
CA PHE A 13 -10.05 -6.77 -6.81
C PHE A 13 -10.40 -6.43 -5.35
N THR A 14 -9.45 -6.70 -4.46
CA THR A 14 -9.44 -6.20 -3.07
C THR A 14 -8.31 -5.20 -2.88
N PHE A 15 -8.48 -4.21 -2.01
CA PHE A 15 -7.42 -3.23 -1.73
C PHE A 15 -7.25 -2.96 -0.24
N GLY A 16 -6.06 -2.49 0.13
CA GLY A 16 -5.75 -1.96 1.45
C GLY A 16 -4.94 -0.67 1.34
N SER A 17 -5.32 0.36 2.12
CA SER A 17 -4.54 1.59 2.29
C SER A 17 -3.79 1.53 3.61
N PHE A 18 -2.46 1.59 3.55
CA PHE A 18 -1.54 1.48 4.68
C PHE A 18 -0.82 2.82 4.89
N GLU A 19 -1.52 3.79 5.49
CA GLU A 19 -1.03 5.16 5.67
C GLU A 19 -1.40 5.76 7.05
N PRO A 20 -0.44 6.39 7.78
CA PRO A 20 1.00 6.25 7.63
C PRO A 20 1.46 4.90 8.19
N LEU A 21 2.58 4.39 7.70
CA LEU A 21 3.26 3.30 8.39
C LEU A 21 3.90 3.84 9.67
N LEU A 22 3.63 3.16 10.80
CA LEU A 22 4.31 3.37 12.09
C LEU A 22 5.40 2.33 12.35
N GLY A 23 5.61 1.43 11.40
CA GLY A 23 6.54 0.32 11.44
C GLY A 23 6.37 -0.60 10.22
N PRO A 24 7.20 -1.64 10.10
CA PRO A 24 7.06 -2.66 9.07
C PRO A 24 5.72 -3.38 9.15
N ILE A 25 5.16 -3.74 7.98
CA ILE A 25 3.95 -4.56 7.87
C ILE A 25 4.32 -5.94 7.36
N ILE A 26 3.74 -6.97 7.98
CA ILE A 26 3.83 -8.35 7.51
C ILE A 26 2.68 -8.57 6.53
N LEU A 27 3.02 -8.94 5.30
CA LEU A 27 2.06 -9.41 4.30
C LEU A 27 2.19 -10.92 4.18
N ASP A 28 1.05 -11.60 4.05
CA ASP A 28 0.94 -13.03 3.78
C ASP A 28 0.11 -13.27 2.51
N ASP A 29 -0.20 -14.53 2.21
CA ASP A 29 -0.98 -14.91 1.02
C ASP A 29 -2.40 -14.34 1.00
N TYR A 30 -2.90 -13.85 2.14
CA TYR A 30 -4.21 -13.22 2.28
C TYR A 30 -4.19 -11.70 2.14
N ALA A 31 -3.03 -11.11 1.82
CA ALA A 31 -2.90 -9.70 1.48
C ALA A 31 -3.82 -9.33 0.30
N PRO A 32 -4.38 -8.10 0.27
CA PRO A 32 -5.24 -7.66 -0.80
C PRO A 32 -4.49 -7.53 -2.13
N ASP A 33 -5.23 -7.55 -3.23
CA ASP A 33 -4.68 -7.45 -4.59
C ASP A 33 -3.93 -6.15 -4.85
N TRP A 34 -4.34 -5.08 -4.19
CA TRP A 34 -3.77 -3.75 -4.33
C TRP A 34 -3.36 -3.16 -2.98
N ILE A 35 -2.08 -2.82 -2.88
CA ILE A 35 -1.44 -2.27 -1.69
C ILE A 35 -1.14 -0.80 -1.97
N ILE A 36 -1.89 0.10 -1.35
CA ILE A 36 -1.66 1.53 -1.43
C ILE A 36 -0.93 1.97 -0.17
N SER A 37 0.20 2.67 -0.30
CA SER A 37 0.95 3.22 0.83
C SER A 37 1.17 4.71 0.68
N GLY A 38 1.29 5.40 1.81
CA GLY A 38 1.58 6.82 1.82
C GLY A 38 1.91 7.35 3.20
N GLY A 39 2.50 8.54 3.24
CA GLY A 39 2.67 9.32 4.45
C GLY A 39 1.51 10.27 4.70
N GLU A 40 1.43 10.76 5.94
CA GLU A 40 0.45 11.76 6.35
C GLU A 40 0.83 13.18 5.92
N THR A 41 -0.17 14.06 5.92
CA THR A 41 0.01 15.51 5.89
C THR A 41 -0.40 16.10 7.23
N ASP A 42 0.12 17.29 7.54
CA ASP A 42 -0.35 18.04 8.70
C ASP A 42 -1.87 18.29 8.57
N GLN A 43 -2.60 18.21 9.69
CA GLN A 43 -4.05 18.43 9.80
C GLN A 43 -4.31 19.50 10.88
N GLY A 44 -4.38 20.76 10.46
CA GLY A 44 -4.47 21.89 11.38
C GLY A 44 -3.25 21.95 12.31
N SER A 45 -3.47 21.82 13.62
CA SER A 45 -2.39 21.76 14.62
C SER A 45 -1.71 20.39 14.72
N HIS A 46 -2.32 19.33 14.19
CA HIS A 46 -1.78 17.98 14.25
C HIS A 46 -0.68 17.79 13.19
N LYS A 47 0.54 17.50 13.65
CA LYS A 47 1.68 17.26 12.77
C LYS A 47 1.67 15.85 12.21
N ALA A 48 1.97 15.73 10.91
CA ALA A 48 2.12 14.45 10.23
C ALA A 48 3.14 13.58 10.94
N ARG A 49 2.80 12.31 11.13
CA ARG A 49 3.76 11.32 11.63
C ARG A 49 4.78 11.02 10.54
N HIS A 50 6.04 10.88 10.95
CA HIS A 50 7.09 10.45 10.04
C HIS A 50 6.96 8.94 9.81
N ALA A 51 6.74 8.56 8.56
CA ALA A 51 6.88 7.18 8.11
C ALA A 51 8.29 7.01 7.52
N ASN A 52 9.06 6.05 8.04
CA ASN A 52 10.38 5.75 7.50
C ASN A 52 10.21 5.21 6.05
N PRO A 53 10.89 5.81 5.04
CA PRO A 53 10.85 5.34 3.66
C PRO A 53 11.15 3.85 3.48
N ASP A 54 11.97 3.26 4.35
CA ASP A 54 12.34 1.85 4.27
C ASP A 54 11.16 0.91 4.55
N TRP A 55 10.18 1.34 5.34
CA TRP A 55 8.95 0.57 5.54
C TRP A 55 8.12 0.47 4.26
N PHE A 56 8.12 1.53 3.44
CA PHE A 56 7.47 1.49 2.13
C PHE A 56 8.22 0.58 1.14
N ARG A 57 9.56 0.60 1.16
CA ARG A 57 10.39 -0.29 0.34
C ARG A 57 10.19 -1.76 0.69
N GLU A 58 10.10 -2.05 1.99
CA GLU A 58 9.81 -3.41 2.45
C GLU A 58 8.43 -3.85 2.00
N LEU A 59 7.42 -2.97 2.13
CA LEU A 59 6.06 -3.24 1.68
C LEU A 59 6.01 -3.48 0.16
N GLN A 60 6.67 -2.63 -0.63
CA GLN A 60 6.83 -2.79 -2.09
C GLN A 60 7.45 -4.13 -2.46
N ARG A 61 8.56 -4.53 -1.82
CA ARG A 61 9.19 -5.84 -2.07
C ARG A 61 8.26 -6.99 -1.74
N LYS A 62 7.55 -6.92 -0.62
CA LYS A 62 6.59 -7.96 -0.20
C LYS A 62 5.39 -8.04 -1.15
N SER A 63 4.84 -6.90 -1.57
CA SER A 63 3.79 -6.84 -2.60
C SER A 63 4.25 -7.53 -3.87
N LYS A 64 5.45 -7.20 -4.36
CA LYS A 64 6.04 -7.83 -5.55
C LYS A 64 6.22 -9.34 -5.38
N ALA A 65 6.74 -9.79 -4.23
CA ALA A 65 6.93 -11.22 -3.95
C ALA A 65 5.61 -12.01 -3.94
N LEU A 66 4.51 -11.37 -3.54
CA LEU A 66 3.16 -11.94 -3.50
C LEU A 66 2.35 -11.70 -4.78
N GLY A 67 2.93 -11.05 -5.80
CA GLY A 67 2.22 -10.68 -7.03
C GLY A 67 1.06 -9.70 -6.80
N ARG A 68 1.16 -8.80 -5.81
CA ARG A 68 0.19 -7.74 -5.53
C ARG A 68 0.64 -6.43 -6.17
N ALA A 69 -0.30 -5.65 -6.69
CA ALA A 69 -0.02 -4.32 -7.19
C ALA A 69 0.38 -3.40 -6.02
N PHE A 70 1.46 -2.64 -6.18
CA PHE A 70 1.91 -1.65 -5.22
C PHE A 70 1.72 -0.22 -5.75
N PHE A 71 1.18 0.66 -4.91
CA PHE A 71 0.97 2.06 -5.26
C PHE A 71 1.48 2.98 -4.15
N MET A 72 2.47 3.80 -4.48
CA MET A 72 2.96 4.85 -3.61
C MET A 72 2.22 6.17 -3.89
N LYS A 73 1.46 6.62 -2.90
CA LYS A 73 0.61 7.82 -3.01
C LYS A 73 1.39 9.11 -2.76
N GLN A 74 2.08 9.22 -1.63
CA GLN A 74 2.88 10.38 -1.24
C GLN A 74 3.82 10.04 -0.07
N MET A 75 4.89 10.82 0.12
CA MET A 75 5.69 10.78 1.35
C MET A 75 5.06 11.62 2.47
N SER A 76 5.54 11.43 3.71
CA SER A 76 5.17 12.29 4.85
C SER A 76 5.36 13.77 4.48
N ARG A 77 4.37 14.60 4.82
CA ARG A 77 4.30 16.03 4.50
C ARG A 77 4.41 16.37 3.02
N LYS A 78 4.03 15.45 2.13
CA LYS A 78 4.17 15.59 0.67
C LYS A 78 5.62 15.87 0.26
N ALA A 79 6.60 15.34 1.00
CA ALA A 79 7.98 15.36 0.53
C ALA A 79 8.09 14.64 -0.83
N GLU A 80 9.18 14.91 -1.54
CA GLU A 80 9.48 14.24 -2.81
C GLU A 80 9.48 12.72 -2.62
N ILE A 81 8.78 12.01 -3.51
CA ILE A 81 8.78 10.55 -3.52
C ILE A 81 10.12 10.11 -4.14
N PRO A 82 10.95 9.33 -3.42
CA PRO A 82 12.18 8.76 -3.97
C PRO A 82 11.91 7.99 -5.26
N ALA A 83 12.83 8.05 -6.23
CA ALA A 83 12.63 7.46 -7.56
C ALA A 83 12.30 5.95 -7.51
N ASP A 84 12.90 5.21 -6.57
CA ASP A 84 12.65 3.78 -6.38
C ASP A 84 11.27 3.48 -5.77
N LEU A 85 10.69 4.44 -5.08
CA LEU A 85 9.34 4.40 -4.52
C LEU A 85 8.30 5.06 -5.44
N MET A 86 8.69 5.66 -6.57
CA MET A 86 7.76 6.23 -7.55
C MET A 86 7.09 5.11 -8.38
N VAL A 87 6.35 4.24 -7.70
CA VAL A 87 5.66 3.09 -8.28
C VAL A 87 4.15 3.28 -8.13
N ARG A 88 3.44 3.11 -9.26
CA ARG A 88 1.99 3.30 -9.37
C ARG A 88 1.40 2.16 -10.19
N GLU A 89 1.39 0.99 -9.59
CA GLU A 89 0.75 -0.18 -10.18
C GLU A 89 -0.74 -0.20 -9.83
N TYR A 90 -1.52 -0.78 -10.73
CA TYR A 90 -2.95 -0.99 -10.56
C TYR A 90 -3.24 -2.49 -10.69
N PRO A 91 -4.20 -3.03 -9.93
CA PRO A 91 -4.56 -4.43 -10.06
C PRO A 91 -5.12 -4.67 -11.47
N MET A 92 -4.64 -5.71 -12.14
CA MET A 92 -5.29 -6.17 -13.37
C MET A 92 -6.69 -6.67 -13.01
N ALA A 93 -7.71 -6.18 -13.71
CA ALA A 93 -9.02 -6.80 -13.64
C ALA A 93 -8.87 -8.27 -14.06
N ARG A 94 -9.38 -9.20 -13.24
CA ARG A 94 -9.45 -10.61 -13.65
C ARG A 94 -10.22 -10.68 -14.97
N ALA A 95 -9.64 -11.31 -15.99
CA ALA A 95 -10.40 -11.72 -17.16
C ALA A 95 -11.52 -12.65 -16.67
N LYS A 96 -12.75 -12.40 -17.13
CA LYS A 96 -13.91 -13.24 -16.85
C LYS A 96 -13.74 -14.63 -17.44
#